data_AF-A0A376NRZ3-F1
#
_entry.id   AF-A0A376NRZ3-F1
#
_cell.length_a   1.000
_cell.length_b   1.000
_cell.length_c   1.000
_cell.angle_alpha   90.00
_cell.angle_beta   90.00
_cell.angle_gamma   90.00
#
_symmetry.space_group_name_H-M   'P 1'
#
loop_
_entity.id
_entity.type
_entity.pdbx_description
1 polymer ?
#
loop_
_entity_poly.entity_id
_entity_poly.type
_entity_poly.pdbx_seq_one_letter_code
_entity_poly.pdbx_strand_id
1 'polypeptide(L)'
;MHRQSQIHLDTSPPSENPIASKPESPGRKSSRKPLPAELPRETHRLLPAETSCPACGGVLKEMGETISEQLDIINTAFKVIETIRPKLACSRCDVIVQAPLPLNRSNAVMPVQGYLHGSWSANIWNISLYIASQKYTRDRAWS
;
A
#
# COMPACT_ATOMS: atom_id res chain seq x y z
N MET A 1 -44.21 -2.42 66.08
CA MET A 1 -43.06 -1.51 66.28
C MET A 1 -42.23 -1.52 65.01
N HIS A 2 -42.40 -0.49 64.19
CA HIS A 2 -41.65 -0.29 62.95
C HIS A 2 -40.28 0.28 63.28
N ARG A 3 -39.21 -0.30 62.74
CA ARG A 3 -37.87 0.31 62.76
C ARG A 3 -37.30 0.25 61.36
N GLN A 4 -37.27 1.41 60.71
CA GLN A 4 -36.48 1.68 59.51
C GLN A 4 -35.00 1.75 59.88
N SER A 5 -34.16 1.24 58.97
CA SER A 5 -32.82 1.77 58.72
C SER A 5 -32.37 1.33 57.34
N GLN A 6 -32.55 2.23 56.35
CA GLN A 6 -31.80 2.25 55.10
C GLN A 6 -30.34 2.61 55.41
N ILE A 7 -29.37 1.96 54.75
CA ILE A 7 -28.54 2.52 53.67
C ILE A 7 -27.50 1.46 53.26
N HIS A 8 -27.44 1.13 51.98
CA HIS A 8 -26.19 0.83 51.27
C HIS A 8 -26.40 1.25 49.82
N LEU A 9 -25.60 2.21 49.38
CA LEU A 9 -25.33 2.49 47.98
C LEU A 9 -24.69 1.25 47.37
N ASP A 10 -25.13 0.84 46.19
CA ASP A 10 -24.18 0.36 45.21
C ASP A 10 -24.65 0.76 43.80
N THR A 11 -23.95 1.79 43.33
CA THR A 11 -23.85 2.23 41.95
C THR A 11 -23.51 1.03 41.07
N SER A 12 -24.47 0.55 40.29
CA SER A 12 -24.19 -0.41 39.23
C SER A 12 -23.50 0.32 38.07
N PRO A 13 -22.25 0.00 37.69
CA PRO A 13 -21.67 0.53 36.46
C PRO A 13 -22.27 -0.23 35.25
N PRO A 14 -22.55 0.46 34.13
CA PRO A 14 -22.89 -0.21 32.89
C PRO A 14 -21.66 -0.96 32.37
N SER A 15 -21.83 -2.26 32.09
CA SER A 15 -20.80 -3.12 31.51
C SER A 15 -20.53 -2.69 30.07
N GLU A 16 -19.61 -1.76 29.89
CA GLU A 16 -19.04 -1.36 28.61
C GLU A 16 -18.15 -2.50 28.10
N ASN A 17 -18.66 -3.28 27.15
CA ASN A 17 -17.87 -4.28 26.42
C ASN A 17 -16.85 -3.52 25.54
N PRO A 18 -15.53 -3.65 25.77
CA PRO A 18 -14.56 -3.09 24.85
C PRO A 18 -14.53 -3.97 23.61
N ILE A 19 -15.02 -3.42 22.49
CA ILE A 19 -14.78 -3.97 21.16
C ILE A 19 -13.27 -4.08 21.01
N ALA A 20 -12.80 -5.33 20.90
CA ALA A 20 -11.41 -5.68 20.68
C ALA A 20 -10.89 -4.93 19.44
N SER A 21 -10.26 -3.78 19.67
CA SER A 21 -9.50 -3.08 18.65
C SER A 21 -8.28 -3.93 18.35
N LYS A 22 -8.39 -4.72 17.27
CA LYS A 22 -7.27 -5.40 16.64
C LYS A 22 -6.15 -4.37 16.47
N PRO A 23 -4.94 -4.59 16.99
CA PRO A 23 -3.85 -3.65 16.79
C PRO A 23 -3.59 -3.57 15.29
N GLU A 24 -3.84 -2.39 14.73
CA GLU A 24 -3.36 -1.98 13.43
C GLU A 24 -1.85 -2.14 13.46
N SER A 25 -1.35 -3.20 12.82
CA SER A 25 0.08 -3.45 12.76
C SER A 25 0.72 -2.25 12.07
N PRO A 26 1.65 -1.52 12.72
CA PRO A 26 2.37 -0.45 12.04
C PRO A 26 3.04 -1.10 10.84
N GLY A 27 2.66 -0.63 9.64
CA GLY A 27 3.06 -1.25 8.39
C GLY A 27 4.54 -1.58 8.44
N ARG A 28 4.89 -2.87 8.36
CA ARG A 28 6.27 -3.31 8.21
C ARG A 28 6.82 -2.59 6.98
N LYS A 29 7.52 -1.47 7.18
CA LYS A 29 8.42 -0.91 6.18
C LYS A 29 9.37 -2.06 5.92
N SER A 30 9.22 -2.71 4.77
CA SER A 30 10.07 -3.85 4.45
C SER A 30 11.50 -3.35 4.59
N SER A 31 12.34 -4.02 5.37
CA SER A 31 13.77 -3.74 5.53
C SER A 31 14.56 -3.95 4.22
N ARG A 32 13.88 -3.90 3.07
CA ARG A 32 14.44 -3.98 1.74
C ARG A 32 15.13 -2.66 1.47
N LYS A 33 16.36 -2.77 0.98
CA LYS A 33 17.13 -1.62 0.54
C LYS A 33 16.48 -1.07 -0.75
N PRO A 34 16.53 0.25 -0.98
CA PRO A 34 16.16 0.82 -2.26
C PRO A 34 16.99 0.19 -3.38
N LEU A 35 16.44 0.15 -4.60
CA LEU A 35 17.14 -0.44 -5.72
C LEU A 35 18.37 0.38 -6.10
N PRO A 36 19.45 -0.26 -6.62
CA PRO A 36 20.68 0.43 -6.96
C PRO A 36 20.46 1.67 -7.85
N ALA A 37 21.27 2.71 -7.63
CA ALA A 37 21.17 3.96 -8.37
C ALA A 37 21.55 3.82 -9.86
N GLU A 38 22.41 2.86 -10.18
CA GLU A 38 22.99 2.64 -11.51
C GLU A 38 22.00 2.01 -12.51
N LEU A 39 20.95 1.36 -12.02
CA LEU A 39 19.94 0.78 -12.91
C LEU A 39 19.12 1.90 -13.56
N PRO A 40 18.83 1.79 -14.88
CA PRO A 40 17.99 2.77 -15.56
C PRO A 40 16.61 2.83 -14.90
N ARG A 41 16.10 4.05 -14.67
CA ARG A 41 14.79 4.30 -14.05
C ARG A 41 13.78 4.76 -15.07
N GLU A 42 12.56 4.23 -14.98
CA GLU A 42 11.37 4.79 -15.61
C GLU A 42 10.41 5.27 -14.54
N THR A 43 9.99 6.53 -14.60
CA THR A 43 9.06 7.10 -13.63
C THR A 43 7.66 7.21 -14.23
N HIS A 44 6.68 6.60 -13.58
CA HIS A 44 5.26 6.74 -13.90
C HIS A 44 4.54 7.44 -12.75
N ARG A 45 3.97 8.62 -13.01
CA ARG A 45 3.11 9.33 -12.06
C ARG A 45 1.66 8.95 -12.32
N LEU A 46 1.03 8.30 -11.36
CA LEU A 46 -0.39 7.93 -11.41
C LEU A 46 -1.19 8.94 -10.59
N LEU A 47 -1.90 9.83 -11.28
CA LEU A 47 -2.82 10.77 -10.65
C LEU A 47 -4.12 10.05 -10.26
N PRO A 48 -4.78 10.46 -9.16
CA PRO A 48 -6.12 10.00 -8.87
C PRO A 48 -7.09 10.37 -10.00
N ALA A 49 -8.13 9.56 -10.19
CA ALA A 49 -9.14 9.83 -11.21
C ALA A 49 -10.02 11.03 -10.82
N GLU A 50 -10.19 11.24 -9.51
CA GLU A 50 -11.00 12.30 -8.96
C GLU A 50 -10.24 13.63 -8.95
N THR A 51 -10.80 14.62 -9.63
CA THR A 51 -10.29 16.01 -9.62
C THR A 51 -10.89 16.84 -8.47
N SER A 52 -11.95 16.35 -7.85
CA SER A 52 -12.65 16.97 -6.71
C SER A 52 -12.93 15.93 -5.62
N CYS A 53 -13.11 16.38 -4.37
CA CYS A 53 -13.39 15.48 -3.26
C CYS A 53 -14.67 14.67 -3.50
N PRO A 54 -14.62 13.33 -3.46
CA PRO A 54 -15.80 12.47 -3.71
C PRO A 54 -16.87 12.59 -2.61
N ALA A 55 -16.51 13.09 -1.41
CA ALA A 55 -17.43 13.24 -0.29
C ALA A 55 -18.16 14.59 -0.27
N CYS A 56 -17.49 15.69 -0.64
CA CYS A 56 -18.05 17.05 -0.48
C CYS A 56 -17.91 17.95 -1.72
N GLY A 57 -17.30 17.48 -2.80
CA GLY A 57 -17.01 18.28 -4.00
C GLY A 57 -15.95 19.38 -3.80
N GLY A 58 -15.30 19.43 -2.64
CA GLY A 58 -14.27 20.41 -2.32
C GLY A 58 -12.97 20.24 -3.11
N VAL A 59 -12.11 21.26 -3.05
CA VAL A 59 -10.80 21.28 -3.70
C VAL A 59 -9.86 20.29 -3.01
N LEU A 60 -9.11 19.56 -3.83
CA LEU A 60 -8.08 18.61 -3.41
C LEU A 60 -6.69 19.27 -3.50
N LYS A 61 -5.87 19.11 -2.48
CA LYS A 61 -4.49 19.63 -2.40
C LYS A 61 -3.49 18.49 -2.23
N GLU A 62 -2.35 18.56 -2.91
CA GLU A 62 -1.26 17.60 -2.72
C GLU A 62 -0.71 17.68 -1.28
N MET A 63 -0.64 16.53 -0.60
CA MET A 63 -0.19 16.41 0.78
C MET A 63 1.08 15.56 0.92
N GLY A 64 1.29 14.61 0.01
CA GLY A 64 2.40 13.66 0.05
C GLY A 64 2.37 12.77 -1.17
N GLU A 65 3.38 11.92 -1.34
CA GLU A 65 3.42 10.96 -2.43
C GLU A 65 3.92 9.61 -1.92
N THR A 66 3.34 8.52 -2.41
CA THR A 66 3.90 7.18 -2.23
C THR A 66 4.64 6.78 -3.49
N ILE A 67 5.91 6.43 -3.35
CA ILE A 67 6.79 5.97 -4.42
C ILE A 67 7.00 4.47 -4.25
N SER A 68 6.66 3.69 -5.27
CA SER A 68 6.91 2.25 -5.32
C SER A 68 7.92 1.95 -6.42
N GLU A 69 9.02 1.31 -6.07
CA GLU A 69 10.09 0.88 -6.96
C GLU A 69 9.97 -0.63 -7.19
N GLN A 70 9.94 -1.05 -8.45
CA GLN A 70 9.92 -2.46 -8.85
C GLN A 70 10.96 -2.70 -9.94
N LEU A 71 11.71 -3.80 -9.84
CA LEU A 71 12.57 -4.25 -10.94
C LEU A 71 11.74 -4.89 -12.06
N ASP A 72 12.04 -4.61 -13.32
CA ASP A 72 11.41 -5.21 -14.49
C ASP A 72 12.47 -5.56 -15.56
N ILE A 73 12.12 -6.43 -16.50
CA ILE A 73 12.97 -6.76 -17.65
C ILE A 73 12.33 -6.19 -18.91
N ILE A 74 12.99 -5.23 -19.53
CA ILE A 74 12.57 -4.62 -20.79
C ILE A 74 13.70 -4.85 -21.80
N ASN A 75 13.39 -5.48 -22.94
CA ASN A 75 14.37 -5.75 -23.99
C ASN A 75 15.66 -6.39 -23.46
N THR A 76 15.52 -7.45 -22.65
CA THR A 76 16.61 -8.20 -21.98
C THR A 76 17.47 -7.41 -20.97
N ALA A 77 17.15 -6.15 -20.68
CA ALA A 77 17.82 -5.35 -19.67
C ALA A 77 16.96 -5.15 -18.41
N PHE A 78 17.61 -5.10 -17.24
CA PHE A 78 16.94 -4.74 -15.99
C PHE A 78 16.67 -3.24 -15.95
N LYS A 79 15.43 -2.88 -15.59
CA LYS A 79 15.01 -1.50 -15.38
C LYS A 79 14.28 -1.37 -14.05
N VAL A 80 14.44 -0.25 -13.37
CA VAL A 80 13.63 0.09 -12.20
C VAL A 80 12.43 0.90 -12.67
N ILE A 81 11.23 0.40 -12.39
CA ILE A 81 9.99 1.10 -12.61
C ILE A 81 9.58 1.78 -11.30
N GLU A 82 9.67 3.11 -11.28
CA GLU A 82 9.26 3.95 -10.17
C GLU A 82 7.83 4.44 -10.41
N THR A 83 6.90 4.01 -9.57
CA THR A 83 5.50 4.44 -9.61
C THR A 83 5.23 5.45 -8.50
N ILE A 84 4.98 6.71 -8.88
CA ILE A 84 4.64 7.80 -7.97
C ILE A 84 3.12 7.94 -7.90
N ARG A 85 2.56 7.87 -6.69
CA ARG A 85 1.13 8.04 -6.43
C ARG A 85 0.90 9.19 -5.46
N PRO A 86 0.55 10.39 -5.94
CA PRO A 86 0.25 11.53 -5.09
C PRO A 86 -0.97 11.27 -4.19
N LYS A 87 -0.84 11.65 -2.93
CA LYS A 87 -1.92 11.72 -1.94
C LYS A 87 -2.48 13.13 -1.97
N LEU A 88 -3.74 13.25 -2.37
CA LEU A 88 -4.49 14.49 -2.36
C LEU A 88 -5.40 14.52 -1.14
N ALA A 89 -5.39 15.60 -0.37
CA ALA A 89 -6.28 15.80 0.77
C ALA A 89 -7.28 16.92 0.48
N CYS A 90 -8.54 16.71 0.82
CA CYS A 90 -9.56 17.75 0.70
C CYS A 90 -9.39 18.81 1.79
N SER A 91 -9.38 20.09 1.43
CA SER A 91 -9.26 21.19 2.40
C SER A 91 -10.51 21.44 3.25
N ARG A 92 -11.63 20.77 2.96
CA ARG A 92 -12.91 20.97 3.68
C ARG A 92 -13.23 19.86 4.67
N CYS A 93 -12.97 18.61 4.28
CA CYS A 93 -13.38 17.43 5.05
C CYS A 93 -12.25 16.42 5.25
N ASP A 94 -11.00 16.80 4.91
CA ASP A 94 -9.79 16.00 5.12
C ASP A 94 -9.78 14.60 4.47
N VAL A 95 -10.72 14.34 3.55
CA VAL A 95 -10.74 13.09 2.77
C VAL A 95 -9.49 13.01 1.91
N ILE A 96 -8.78 11.89 2.03
CA ILE A 96 -7.59 11.60 1.24
C ILE A 96 -7.98 10.76 0.03
N VAL A 97 -7.56 11.22 -1.14
CA VAL A 97 -7.72 10.56 -2.43
C VAL A 97 -6.33 10.22 -2.97
N GLN A 98 -6.11 8.98 -3.37
CA GLN A 98 -4.85 8.51 -3.96
C GLN A 98 -5.16 7.53 -5.08
N ALA A 99 -4.35 7.52 -6.14
CA ALA A 99 -4.47 6.54 -7.20
C ALA A 99 -4.37 5.10 -6.65
N PRO A 100 -5.19 4.16 -7.17
CA PRO A 100 -5.11 2.76 -6.75
C PRO A 100 -3.71 2.20 -6.97
N LEU A 101 -3.33 1.21 -6.15
CA LEU A 101 -2.05 0.52 -6.32
C LEU A 101 -2.04 -0.15 -7.70
N PRO A 102 -0.99 0.05 -8.53
CA PRO A 102 -0.89 -0.64 -9.80
C PRO A 102 -0.93 -2.15 -9.53
N LEU A 103 -1.77 -2.86 -10.30
CA LEU A 103 -1.82 -4.31 -10.24
C LEU A 103 -0.41 -4.83 -10.49
N ASN A 104 0.04 -5.77 -9.67
CA ASN A 104 1.39 -6.31 -9.79
C ASN A 104 1.52 -7.05 -11.12
N ARG A 105 2.25 -6.46 -12.07
CA ARG A 105 2.55 -7.06 -13.39
C ARG A 105 3.42 -8.32 -13.31
N SER A 106 3.85 -8.70 -12.11
CA SER A 106 4.49 -9.98 -11.84
C SER A 106 3.42 -11.07 -12.00
N ASN A 107 3.47 -11.77 -13.14
CA ASN A 107 2.89 -13.09 -13.40
C ASN A 107 1.56 -13.13 -14.18
N ALA A 108 1.39 -12.34 -15.22
CA ALA A 108 0.53 -12.77 -16.33
C ALA A 108 1.31 -13.73 -17.26
N VAL A 109 1.83 -14.83 -16.70
CA VAL A 109 2.24 -15.96 -17.53
C VAL A 109 0.94 -16.65 -17.88
N MET A 110 0.39 -16.35 -19.06
CA MET A 110 -0.60 -17.24 -19.67
C MET A 110 0.05 -18.63 -19.73
N PRO A 111 -0.56 -19.70 -19.20
CA PRO A 111 -0.05 -21.02 -19.46
C PRO A 111 -0.18 -21.28 -20.96
N VAL A 112 0.91 -21.12 -21.71
CA VAL A 112 1.05 -21.78 -23.00
C VAL A 112 1.10 -23.25 -22.68
N GLN A 113 -0.06 -23.89 -22.73
CA GLN A 113 -0.18 -25.34 -22.72
C GLN A 113 0.34 -25.83 -24.09
N GLY A 114 1.67 -25.90 -24.22
CA GLY A 114 2.35 -26.23 -25.46
C GLY A 114 3.80 -26.58 -25.20
N TYR A 115 4.05 -27.87 -25.04
CA TYR A 115 5.35 -28.53 -24.91
C TYR A 115 6.45 -27.91 -25.77
N LEU A 116 7.66 -27.75 -25.21
CA LEU A 116 8.92 -28.27 -25.77
C LEU A 116 9.97 -28.34 -24.64
N HIS A 117 10.53 -29.53 -24.44
CA HIS A 117 11.53 -29.86 -23.43
C HIS A 117 12.91 -29.40 -23.90
N GLY A 118 13.42 -28.30 -23.33
CA GLY A 118 14.76 -27.79 -23.60
C GLY A 118 15.34 -27.16 -22.34
N SER A 119 16.57 -27.54 -22.00
CA SER A 119 17.32 -27.15 -20.80
C SER A 119 17.59 -25.65 -20.70
N TRP A 120 16.54 -24.86 -20.40
CA TRP A 120 16.58 -23.41 -20.11
C TRP A 120 15.74 -23.06 -18.87
N SER A 121 15.28 -24.05 -18.11
CA SER A 121 14.33 -23.85 -17.02
C SER A 121 14.98 -23.21 -15.78
N ALA A 122 16.20 -23.61 -15.39
CA ALA A 122 16.77 -23.23 -14.09
C ALA A 122 16.98 -21.72 -13.90
N ASN A 123 17.35 -20.97 -14.95
CA ASN A 123 17.65 -19.53 -14.82
C ASN A 123 16.39 -18.65 -14.81
N ILE A 124 15.31 -19.07 -15.49
CA ILE A 124 14.06 -18.29 -15.58
C ILE A 124 13.32 -18.25 -14.22
N TRP A 125 13.34 -19.38 -13.48
CA TRP A 125 12.79 -19.44 -12.12
C TRP A 125 13.53 -18.50 -11.17
N ASN A 126 14.86 -18.48 -11.22
CA ASN A 126 15.68 -17.60 -10.38
C ASN A 126 15.48 -16.12 -10.69
N ILE A 127 15.37 -15.75 -11.97
CA ILE A 127 15.15 -14.37 -12.40
C ILE A 127 13.76 -13.87 -11.96
N SER A 128 12.73 -14.71 -12.08
CA SER A 128 11.36 -14.32 -11.69
C SER A 128 11.24 -14.13 -10.18
N LEU A 129 11.87 -15.02 -9.40
CA LEU A 129 11.97 -14.87 -7.94
C LEU A 129 12.78 -13.63 -7.55
N TYR A 130 13.88 -13.36 -8.26
CA TYR A 130 14.68 -12.16 -8.05
C TYR A 130 13.85 -10.89 -8.28
N ILE A 131 13.14 -10.78 -9.41
CA ILE A 131 12.26 -9.64 -9.68
C ILE A 131 11.16 -9.49 -8.62
N ALA A 132 10.50 -10.59 -8.23
CA ALA A 132 9.45 -10.57 -7.21
C ALA A 132 9.98 -10.13 -5.83
N SER A 133 11.25 -10.42 -5.52
CA SER A 133 11.91 -10.00 -4.28
C SER A 133 12.24 -8.50 -4.24
N GLN A 134 12.35 -7.86 -5.40
CA GLN A 134 12.84 -6.49 -5.60
C GLN A 134 11.71 -5.46 -5.68
N LYS A 135 10.88 -5.40 -4.63
CA LYS A 135 9.84 -4.36 -4.46
C LYS A 135 10.12 -3.52 -3.24
N TYR A 136 10.29 -2.22 -3.44
CA TYR A 136 10.53 -1.25 -2.38
C TYR A 136 9.48 -0.14 -2.45
N THR A 137 8.95 0.28 -1.30
CA THR A 137 7.99 1.38 -1.23
C THR A 137 8.46 2.39 -0.19
N ARG A 138 8.48 3.67 -0.55
CA ARG A 138 8.75 4.78 0.37
C ARG A 138 7.71 5.87 0.21
N ASP A 139 7.39 6.54 1.32
CA ASP A 139 6.60 7.76 1.30
C ASP A 139 7.55 8.97 1.23
N ARG A 140 7.19 9.96 0.39
CA ARG A 140 7.83 11.27 0.33
C ARG A 140 6.82 12.30 0.83
N ALA A 141 7.14 12.97 1.92
CA ALA A 141 6.46 14.19 2.33
C ALA A 141 7.01 15.38 1.52
N TRP A 142 6.15 16.32 1.14
CA TRP A 142 6.60 17.60 0.62
C TRP A 142 7.19 18.41 1.78
N SER A 143 8.36 19.01 1.57
CA SER A 143 9.01 19.95 2.52
C SER A 143 8.50 21.35 2.33
#